data_AF-A0A2E0L0D7-F1
#
_entry.id   AF-A0A2E0L0D7-F1
#
_cell.length_a   1.000
_cell.length_b   1.000
_cell.length_c   1.000
_cell.angle_alpha   90.00
_cell.angle_beta   90.00
_cell.angle_gamma   90.00
#
_symmetry.space_group_name_H-M   'P 1'
#
loop_
_entity.id
_entity.type
_entity.pdbx_description
1 polymer ?
#
loop_
_entity_poly.entity_id
_entity_poly.type
_entity_poly.pdbx_seq_one_letter_code
_entity_poly.pdbx_strand_id
1 'polypeptide(L)'
;MTGYLIPTNACTVKYEIAKSRFIATLLYVESVDDVQRELARIRAEMSTASHHVYAFRIGYDTVTEGMSDDGEPSGTAGPPVLAILRGSKLGDTLIIVTRYFGGTKLGTGGLVRAYSEAARQALAAAKTTEKIEKTQLEMVFSYSLYERIKRLIAEHTGEIDDEQFTEQVRVTATFPTARLAEFQDDLQELTAGQVTPNILGDST
;
A
#
# COMPACT_ATOMS: atom_id res chain seq x y z
N MET A 1 5.43 -9.75 -12.03
CA MET A 1 5.82 -9.02 -10.80
C MET A 1 4.59 -8.27 -10.36
N THR A 2 3.95 -8.75 -9.30
CA THR A 2 2.58 -8.36 -8.89
C THR A 2 2.55 -8.08 -7.41
N GLY A 3 3.59 -7.39 -6.95
CA GLY A 3 3.62 -6.70 -5.69
C GLY A 3 3.97 -5.23 -5.92
N TYR A 4 3.65 -4.41 -4.94
CA TYR A 4 4.00 -3.00 -4.92
C TYR A 4 4.66 -2.61 -3.62
N LEU A 5 5.42 -1.53 -3.66
CA LEU A 5 6.16 -1.10 -2.49
C LEU A 5 5.24 -0.35 -1.53
N ILE A 6 5.30 -0.74 -0.26
CA ILE A 6 4.63 -0.07 0.85
C ILE A 6 5.66 0.36 1.91
N PRO A 7 5.39 1.38 2.72
CA PRO A 7 6.19 1.71 3.90
C PRO A 7 6.13 0.61 4.95
N THR A 8 7.27 0.25 5.56
CA THR A 8 7.36 -0.74 6.66
C THR A 8 7.27 -0.11 8.04
N ASN A 9 7.54 1.19 8.14
CA ASN A 9 7.54 1.93 9.39
C ASN A 9 7.13 3.38 9.15
N ALA A 10 6.57 4.00 10.19
CA ALA A 10 6.43 5.44 10.23
C ALA A 10 7.82 6.09 10.15
N CYS A 11 7.96 7.14 9.33
CA CYS A 11 9.15 7.96 9.31
C CYS A 11 8.78 9.44 9.40
N THR A 12 9.60 10.21 10.12
CA THR A 12 9.40 11.65 10.28
C THR A 12 10.71 12.36 10.01
N VAL A 13 10.66 13.35 9.12
CA VAL A 13 11.80 14.20 8.75
C VAL A 13 11.46 15.66 9.00
N LYS A 14 12.49 16.46 9.29
CA LYS A 14 12.37 17.90 9.52
C LYS A 14 13.14 18.64 8.44
N TYR A 15 12.47 19.60 7.81
CA TYR A 15 13.03 20.49 6.81
C TYR A 15 12.74 21.94 7.19
N GLU A 16 13.75 22.80 7.15
CA GLU A 16 13.62 24.21 7.53
C GLU A 16 14.07 25.13 6.39
N ILE A 17 13.25 26.13 6.07
CA ILE A 17 13.55 27.16 5.08
C ILE A 17 12.90 28.49 5.47
N ALA A 18 13.65 29.58 5.36
CA ALA A 18 13.18 30.93 5.73
C ALA A 18 12.50 30.96 7.11
N LYS A 19 13.13 30.31 8.10
CA LYS A 19 12.64 30.13 9.49
C LYS A 19 11.33 29.34 9.63
N SER A 20 10.69 28.95 8.53
CA SER A 20 9.54 28.06 8.56
C SER A 20 10.02 26.63 8.70
N ARG A 21 9.36 25.85 9.55
CA ARG A 21 9.69 24.44 9.79
C ARG A 21 8.60 23.55 9.24
N PHE A 22 9.00 22.58 8.44
CA PHE A 22 8.15 21.56 7.82
C PHE A 22 8.54 20.21 8.41
N ILE A 23 7.58 19.53 9.02
CA ILE A 23 7.76 18.20 9.60
C ILE A 23 6.92 17.25 8.74
N ALA A 24 7.58 16.46 7.90
CA ALA A 24 6.91 15.50 7.04
C ALA A 24 6.91 14.13 7.73
N THR A 25 5.71 13.61 7.99
CA THR A 25 5.46 12.30 8.57
C THR A 25 4.85 11.41 7.50
N LEU A 26 5.53 10.32 7.16
CA LEU A 26 5.08 9.32 6.22
C LEU A 26 4.67 8.06 6.97
N LEU A 27 3.51 7.52 6.61
CA LEU A 27 2.81 6.45 7.31
C LEU A 27 2.27 5.43 6.32
N TYR A 28 2.24 4.17 6.75
CA TYR A 28 1.46 3.12 6.10
C TYR A 28 -0.02 3.27 6.45
N VAL A 29 -0.90 3.18 5.47
CA VAL A 29 -2.37 3.25 5.63
C VAL A 29 -3.06 2.38 4.59
N GLU A 30 -4.12 1.66 4.98
CA GLU A 30 -4.82 0.73 4.09
C GLU A 30 -6.24 1.20 3.75
N SER A 31 -6.70 2.26 4.42
CA SER A 31 -8.05 2.79 4.25
C SER A 31 -8.10 4.30 4.45
N VAL A 32 -9.16 4.92 3.93
CA VAL A 32 -9.42 6.35 4.16
C VAL A 32 -9.67 6.62 5.65
N ASP A 33 -10.22 5.65 6.39
CA ASP A 33 -10.41 5.74 7.84
C ASP A 33 -9.07 5.77 8.59
N ASP A 34 -8.07 4.98 8.16
CA ASP A 34 -6.70 5.07 8.68
C ASP A 34 -6.12 6.46 8.46
N VAL A 35 -6.36 7.04 7.27
CA VAL A 35 -5.91 8.41 6.95
C VAL A 35 -6.50 9.41 7.92
N GLN A 36 -7.81 9.36 8.18
CA GLN A 36 -8.46 10.28 9.11
C GLN A 36 -7.96 10.09 10.55
N ARG A 37 -7.79 8.84 10.98
CA ARG A 37 -7.26 8.51 12.31
C ARG A 37 -5.84 9.06 12.51
N GLU A 38 -4.95 8.81 11.57
CA GLU A 38 -3.56 9.27 11.65
C GLU A 38 -3.45 10.79 11.54
N LEU A 39 -4.25 11.42 10.68
CA LEU A 39 -4.33 12.87 10.58
C LEU A 39 -4.78 13.49 11.92
N ALA A 40 -5.81 12.93 12.55
CA ALA A 40 -6.28 13.39 13.86
C ALA A 40 -5.19 13.23 14.93
N ARG A 41 -4.46 12.10 14.93
CA ARG A 41 -3.34 11.85 15.85
C ARG A 41 -2.23 12.89 15.69
N ILE A 42 -1.77 13.16 14.46
CA ILE A 42 -0.71 14.14 14.20
C ILE A 42 -1.17 15.58 14.51
N ARG A 43 -2.43 15.91 14.22
CA ARG A 43 -3.01 17.21 14.61
C ARG A 43 -3.02 17.41 16.13
N ALA A 44 -3.34 16.36 16.90
CA ALA A 44 -3.31 16.43 18.36
C ALA A 44 -1.87 16.57 18.89
N GLU A 45 -0.93 15.79 18.34
CA GLU A 45 0.50 15.83 18.72
C GLU A 45 1.14 17.20 18.43
N MET A 46 0.80 17.81 17.29
CA MET A 46 1.35 19.09 16.82
C MET A 46 0.26 20.16 16.70
N SER A 47 -0.55 20.30 17.75
CA SER A 47 -1.72 21.20 17.80
C SER A 47 -1.41 22.69 17.63
N THR A 48 -0.18 23.10 17.89
CA THR A 48 0.29 24.49 17.73
C THR A 48 0.81 24.81 16.33
N ALA A 49 0.82 23.84 15.41
CA ALA A 49 1.23 24.05 14.04
C ALA A 49 0.22 24.89 13.25
N SER A 50 0.69 25.56 12.21
CA SER A 50 -0.13 26.42 11.35
C SER A 50 -0.99 25.61 10.39
N HIS A 51 -0.42 24.55 9.80
CA HIS A 51 -1.07 23.71 8.81
C HIS A 51 -0.60 22.26 8.93
N HIS A 52 -1.47 21.32 8.57
CA HIS A 52 -1.29 19.88 8.47
C HIS A 52 -1.75 19.43 7.09
N VAL A 53 -0.97 19.81 6.09
CA VAL A 53 -1.17 19.45 4.69
C VAL A 53 -0.98 17.95 4.55
N TYR A 54 -1.82 17.27 3.78
CA TYR A 54 -1.64 15.85 3.55
C TYR A 54 -1.88 15.46 2.10
N ALA A 55 -1.30 14.32 1.73
CA ALA A 55 -1.67 13.55 0.56
C ALA A 55 -1.53 12.06 0.84
N PHE A 56 -2.40 11.24 0.26
CA PHE A 56 -2.34 9.79 0.39
C PHE A 56 -2.62 9.10 -0.94
N ARG A 57 -2.14 7.86 -1.04
CA ARG A 57 -2.46 6.90 -2.10
C ARG A 57 -2.60 5.53 -1.45
N ILE A 58 -3.76 4.89 -1.62
CA ILE A 58 -4.09 3.57 -1.08
C ILE A 58 -4.35 2.64 -2.26
N GLY A 59 -3.79 1.44 -2.23
CA GLY A 59 -3.75 0.49 -3.33
C GLY A 59 -2.69 0.80 -4.39
N TYR A 60 -2.61 -0.07 -5.40
CA TYR A 60 -1.65 0.03 -6.50
C TYR A 60 -2.28 -0.08 -7.88
N ASP A 61 -3.01 -1.16 -8.17
CA ASP A 61 -3.71 -1.32 -9.45
C ASP A 61 -5.01 -0.52 -9.49
N THR A 62 -5.79 -0.58 -8.41
CA THR A 62 -6.90 0.35 -8.16
C THR A 62 -6.49 1.30 -7.05
N VAL A 63 -6.27 2.57 -7.39
CA VAL A 63 -5.75 3.57 -6.46
C VAL A 63 -6.86 4.50 -5.98
N THR A 64 -7.01 4.61 -4.67
CA THR A 64 -7.75 5.70 -4.03
C THR A 64 -6.75 6.73 -3.53
N GLU A 65 -6.90 7.99 -3.94
CA GLU A 65 -6.00 9.07 -3.55
C GLU A 65 -6.76 10.32 -3.13
N GLY A 66 -6.12 11.12 -2.28
CA GLY A 66 -6.69 12.38 -1.80
C GLY A 66 -5.61 13.27 -1.21
N MET A 67 -5.93 14.55 -1.09
CA MET A 67 -5.01 15.57 -0.59
C MET A 67 -5.76 16.77 -0.02
N SER A 68 -5.08 17.57 0.80
CA SER A 68 -5.60 18.84 1.31
C SER A 68 -4.48 19.85 1.49
N ASP A 69 -4.73 21.10 1.12
CA ASP A 69 -3.85 22.25 1.40
C ASP A 69 -3.98 22.75 2.86
N ASP A 70 -4.95 22.26 3.64
CA ASP A 70 -5.18 22.63 5.06
C ASP A 70 -5.11 24.14 5.37
N GLY A 71 -5.68 24.98 4.50
CA GLY A 71 -5.69 26.44 4.67
C GLY A 71 -4.45 27.17 4.12
N GLU A 72 -3.48 26.46 3.55
CA GLU A 72 -2.49 27.07 2.65
C GLU A 72 -3.18 27.62 1.39
N PRO A 73 -2.53 28.54 0.65
CA PRO A 73 -3.03 28.98 -0.64
C PRO A 73 -3.31 27.78 -1.56
N SER A 74 -4.49 27.79 -2.18
CA SER A 74 -4.97 26.68 -3.01
C SER A 74 -3.95 26.29 -4.08
N GLY A 75 -3.66 24.99 -4.15
CA GLY A 75 -2.76 24.41 -5.13
C GLY A 75 -1.28 24.44 -4.75
N THR A 76 -0.92 24.99 -3.58
CA THR A 76 0.49 25.25 -3.24
C THR A 76 1.12 24.24 -2.29
N ALA A 77 0.35 23.31 -1.72
CA ALA A 77 0.85 22.39 -0.71
C ALA A 77 0.44 20.92 -0.96
N GLY A 78 -0.85 20.60 -0.87
CA GLY A 78 -1.39 19.25 -1.08
C GLY A 78 -1.02 18.67 -2.45
N PRO A 79 -1.28 19.38 -3.57
CA PRO A 79 -0.93 18.86 -4.89
C PRO A 79 0.57 18.63 -5.11
N PRO A 80 1.48 19.52 -4.66
CA PRO A 80 2.91 19.23 -4.64
C PRO A 80 3.31 17.97 -3.86
N VAL A 81 2.70 17.69 -2.70
CA VAL A 81 2.97 16.46 -1.92
C VAL A 81 2.45 15.24 -2.68
N LEU A 82 1.23 15.28 -3.20
CA LEU A 82 0.64 14.18 -3.96
C LEU A 82 1.44 13.86 -5.23
N ALA A 83 1.92 14.87 -5.94
CA ALA A 83 2.74 14.68 -7.14
C ALA A 83 4.04 13.92 -6.84
N ILE A 84 4.69 14.25 -5.72
CA ILE A 84 5.88 13.55 -5.24
C ILE A 84 5.54 12.11 -4.84
N LEU A 85 4.44 11.90 -4.12
CA LEU A 85 3.99 10.56 -3.74
C LEU A 85 3.66 9.68 -4.96
N ARG A 86 2.98 10.23 -5.98
CA ARG A 86 2.71 9.54 -7.25
C ARG A 86 3.99 9.10 -7.96
N GLY A 87 5.02 9.96 -7.98
CA GLY A 87 6.31 9.65 -8.59
C GLY A 87 7.11 8.56 -7.86
N SER A 88 6.82 8.30 -6.58
CA SER A 88 7.54 7.32 -5.77
C SER A 88 7.20 5.85 -6.05
N LYS A 89 6.07 5.60 -6.72
CA LYS A 89 5.49 4.26 -6.93
C LYS A 89 5.14 3.50 -5.63
N LEU A 90 5.11 4.17 -4.48
CA LEU A 90 4.56 3.59 -3.25
C LEU A 90 3.03 3.59 -3.29
N GLY A 91 2.44 2.50 -2.81
CA GLY A 91 1.03 2.37 -2.44
C GLY A 91 0.86 2.41 -0.92
N ASP A 92 -0.40 2.40 -0.46
CA ASP A 92 -0.77 2.36 0.97
C ASP A 92 -0.01 3.36 1.84
N THR A 93 0.12 4.59 1.34
CA THR A 93 1.00 5.60 1.92
C THR A 93 0.24 6.89 2.16
N LEU A 94 0.42 7.46 3.35
CA LEU A 94 0.01 8.80 3.73
C LEU A 94 1.25 9.64 4.04
N ILE A 95 1.32 10.84 3.50
CA ILE A 95 2.28 11.86 3.90
C ILE A 95 1.51 13.04 4.49
N ILE A 96 1.81 13.39 5.74
CA ILE A 96 1.34 14.61 6.42
C ILE A 96 2.54 15.53 6.58
N VAL A 97 2.46 16.74 6.04
CA VAL A 97 3.45 17.79 6.22
C VAL A 97 2.90 18.85 7.16
N THR A 98 3.38 18.82 8.41
CA THR A 98 3.03 19.79 9.43
C THR A 98 3.95 21.00 9.36
N ARG A 99 3.37 22.20 9.20
CA ARG A 99 4.11 23.44 9.04
C ARG A 99 3.98 24.35 10.25
N TYR A 100 5.11 24.85 10.73
CA TYR A 100 5.20 26.00 11.64
C TYR A 100 5.68 27.23 10.86
N PHE A 101 4.87 28.30 10.84
CA PHE A 101 5.24 29.54 10.15
C PHE A 101 6.39 30.27 10.85
N GLY A 102 7.41 30.64 10.07
CA GLY A 102 8.64 31.27 10.57
C GLY A 102 8.66 32.80 10.58
N GLY A 103 7.55 33.47 10.29
CA GLY A 103 7.50 34.94 10.17
C GLY A 103 7.85 35.49 8.78
N THR A 104 8.42 34.70 7.88
CA THR A 104 8.74 35.10 6.50
C THR A 104 7.88 34.35 5.49
N LYS A 105 7.17 35.10 4.63
CA LYS A 105 6.33 34.53 3.56
C LYS A 105 7.22 33.95 2.46
N LEU A 106 6.92 32.72 2.03
CA LEU A 106 7.63 32.01 0.96
C LEU A 106 7.10 32.33 -0.45
N GLY A 107 5.89 32.89 -0.54
CA GLY A 107 5.15 33.02 -1.81
C GLY A 107 4.72 31.66 -2.39
N THR A 108 3.88 31.66 -3.40
CA THR A 108 3.30 30.46 -4.03
C THR A 108 4.37 29.47 -4.47
N GLY A 109 5.37 29.92 -5.24
CA GLY A 109 6.44 29.05 -5.73
C GLY A 109 7.37 28.53 -4.63
N GLY A 110 7.55 29.29 -3.54
CA GLY A 110 8.33 28.85 -2.39
C GLY A 110 7.62 27.78 -1.58
N LEU A 111 6.30 27.88 -1.40
CA LEU A 111 5.48 26.85 -0.75
C LEU A 111 5.51 25.54 -1.53
N VAL A 112 5.26 25.61 -2.84
CA VAL A 112 5.30 24.43 -3.72
C VAL A 112 6.63 23.69 -3.57
N ARG A 113 7.75 24.42 -3.64
CA ARG A 113 9.09 23.82 -3.48
C ARG A 113 9.30 23.24 -2.08
N ALA A 114 8.88 23.94 -1.03
CA ALA A 114 9.08 23.49 0.35
C ALA A 114 8.27 22.22 0.67
N TYR A 115 7.00 22.15 0.26
CA TYR A 115 6.16 20.97 0.46
C TYR A 115 6.63 19.78 -0.37
N SER A 116 7.02 19.99 -1.64
CA SER A 116 7.62 18.93 -2.45
C SER A 116 8.91 18.40 -1.82
N GLU A 117 9.77 19.29 -1.33
CA GLU A 117 11.06 18.89 -0.75
C GLU A 117 10.88 18.11 0.56
N ALA A 118 9.99 18.55 1.45
CA ALA A 118 9.67 17.83 2.67
C ALA A 118 9.13 16.41 2.36
N ALA A 119 8.25 16.28 1.37
CA ALA A 119 7.73 14.98 0.93
C ALA A 119 8.83 14.07 0.35
N ARG A 120 9.74 14.61 -0.47
CA ARG A 120 10.88 13.84 -1.02
C ARG A 120 11.80 13.31 0.07
N GLN A 121 12.09 14.13 1.07
CA GLN A 121 12.94 13.72 2.19
C GLN A 121 12.29 12.62 3.02
N ALA A 122 10.96 12.67 3.23
CA ALA A 122 10.24 11.62 3.93
C ALA A 122 10.31 10.29 3.15
N LEU A 123 10.07 10.34 1.83
CA LEU A 123 10.19 9.16 0.97
C LEU A 123 11.60 8.59 0.94
N ALA A 124 12.63 9.43 0.87
CA ALA A 124 14.02 8.99 0.88
C ALA A 124 14.43 8.33 2.20
N ALA A 125 13.78 8.69 3.32
CA ALA A 125 14.01 8.12 4.64
C ALA A 125 13.15 6.88 4.92
N ALA A 126 12.11 6.61 4.12
CA ALA A 126 11.20 5.49 4.34
C ALA A 126 11.86 4.16 3.99
N LYS A 127 11.70 3.16 4.87
CA LYS A 127 12.01 1.77 4.53
C LYS A 127 10.78 1.12 3.92
N THR A 128 10.97 0.36 2.86
CA THR A 128 9.87 -0.23 2.09
C THR A 128 9.98 -1.74 2.01
N THR A 129 8.83 -2.39 1.82
CA THR A 129 8.72 -3.82 1.49
C THR A 129 7.74 -3.99 0.35
N GLU A 130 7.83 -5.12 -0.34
CA GLU A 130 6.83 -5.50 -1.32
C GLU A 130 5.57 -6.04 -0.60
N LYS A 131 4.40 -5.51 -0.96
CA LYS A 131 3.07 -6.02 -0.60
C LYS A 131 2.54 -6.78 -1.81
N ILE A 132 2.21 -8.05 -1.63
CA ILE A 132 1.72 -8.94 -2.68
C ILE A 132 0.31 -9.35 -2.30
N GLU A 133 -0.68 -9.03 -3.13
CA GLU A 133 -2.03 -9.53 -2.94
C GLU A 133 -2.05 -11.04 -3.16
N LYS A 134 -2.67 -11.74 -2.21
CA LYS A 134 -2.75 -13.19 -2.18
C LYS A 134 -4.21 -13.63 -2.12
N THR A 135 -4.60 -14.62 -2.93
CA THR A 135 -5.94 -15.20 -2.91
C THR A 135 -5.86 -16.65 -2.45
N GLN A 136 -6.75 -17.02 -1.53
CA GLN A 136 -6.84 -18.37 -1.01
C GLN A 136 -7.85 -19.20 -1.81
N LEU A 137 -7.43 -20.40 -2.21
CA LEU A 137 -8.23 -21.36 -2.93
C LEU A 137 -8.40 -22.64 -2.11
N GLU A 138 -9.59 -23.22 -2.17
CA GLU A 138 -9.87 -24.58 -1.75
C GLU A 138 -10.05 -25.48 -2.97
N MET A 139 -9.42 -26.64 -2.95
CA MET A 139 -9.55 -27.65 -4.00
C MET A 139 -9.87 -29.00 -3.36
N VAL A 140 -10.82 -29.72 -3.96
CA VAL A 140 -11.20 -31.08 -3.53
C VAL A 140 -11.03 -32.02 -4.71
N PHE A 141 -10.26 -33.10 -4.51
CA PHE A 141 -9.88 -34.01 -5.59
C PHE A 141 -9.52 -35.41 -5.08
N SER A 142 -9.38 -36.38 -5.99
CA SER A 142 -9.00 -37.74 -5.65
C SER A 142 -7.51 -37.86 -5.29
N TYR A 143 -7.17 -38.83 -4.45
CA TYR A 143 -5.78 -39.13 -4.05
C TYR A 143 -4.81 -39.31 -5.23
N SER A 144 -5.28 -39.80 -6.38
CA SER A 144 -4.45 -39.99 -7.58
C SER A 144 -3.91 -38.68 -8.16
N LEU A 145 -4.55 -37.55 -7.86
CA LEU A 145 -4.14 -36.23 -8.33
C LEU A 145 -3.27 -35.46 -7.33
N TYR A 146 -3.13 -35.95 -6.09
CA TYR A 146 -2.52 -35.20 -4.99
C TYR A 146 -1.11 -34.71 -5.29
N GLU A 147 -0.17 -35.61 -5.63
CA GLU A 147 1.22 -35.23 -5.90
C GLU A 147 1.34 -34.29 -7.11
N ARG A 148 0.46 -34.47 -8.12
CA ARG A 148 0.45 -33.63 -9.32
C ARG A 148 -0.05 -32.22 -9.02
N ILE A 149 -1.14 -32.11 -8.24
CA ILE A 149 -1.69 -30.82 -7.82
C ILE A 149 -0.72 -30.12 -6.85
N LYS A 150 -0.14 -30.83 -5.87
CA LYS A 150 0.86 -30.27 -4.97
C LYS A 150 2.06 -29.66 -5.71
N ARG A 151 2.54 -30.36 -6.75
CA ARG A 151 3.60 -29.84 -7.61
C ARG A 151 3.14 -28.59 -8.38
N LEU A 152 1.94 -28.63 -8.97
CA LEU A 152 1.39 -27.50 -9.71
C LEU A 152 1.22 -26.26 -8.81
N ILE A 153 0.77 -26.43 -7.56
CA ILE A 153 0.69 -25.36 -6.57
C ILE A 153 2.05 -24.68 -6.42
N ALA A 154 3.11 -25.46 -6.20
CA ALA A 154 4.47 -24.93 -6.03
C ALA A 154 5.02 -24.24 -7.29
N GLU A 155 4.72 -24.77 -8.48
CA GLU A 155 5.13 -24.18 -9.77
C GLU A 155 4.52 -22.79 -9.98
N HIS A 156 3.34 -22.54 -9.42
CA HIS A 156 2.64 -21.26 -9.44
C HIS A 156 2.83 -20.41 -8.18
N THR A 157 3.90 -20.67 -7.41
CA THR A 157 4.23 -19.93 -6.17
C THR A 157 3.13 -19.97 -5.11
N GLY A 158 2.27 -21.00 -5.15
CA GLY A 158 1.27 -21.25 -4.12
C GLY A 158 1.90 -21.85 -2.85
N GLU A 159 1.36 -21.45 -1.71
CA GLU A 159 1.69 -21.96 -0.39
C GLU A 159 0.51 -22.79 0.11
N ILE A 160 0.75 -24.04 0.54
CA ILE A 160 -0.30 -24.89 1.10
C ILE A 160 -0.54 -24.49 2.55
N ASP A 161 -1.76 -24.09 2.87
CA ASP A 161 -2.19 -23.65 4.20
C ASP A 161 -2.74 -24.82 5.03
N ASP A 162 -3.49 -25.73 4.41
CA ASP A 162 -4.12 -26.88 5.07
C ASP A 162 -4.31 -28.05 4.10
N GLU A 163 -4.20 -29.27 4.63
CA GLU A 163 -4.40 -30.52 3.88
C GLU A 163 -5.25 -31.51 4.70
N GLN A 164 -6.39 -31.91 4.16
CA GLN A 164 -7.30 -32.87 4.81
C GLN A 164 -7.49 -34.10 3.94
N PHE A 165 -7.26 -35.27 4.53
CA PHE A 165 -7.32 -36.57 3.87
C PHE A 165 -8.54 -37.35 4.39
N THR A 166 -9.62 -37.37 3.62
CA THR A 166 -10.88 -38.06 3.97
C THR A 166 -11.29 -39.05 2.88
N GLU A 167 -12.54 -39.06 2.40
CA GLU A 167 -12.90 -39.81 1.20
C GLU A 167 -12.24 -39.21 -0.05
N GLN A 168 -12.04 -37.90 -0.03
CA GLN A 168 -11.29 -37.13 -1.01
C GLN A 168 -10.23 -36.28 -0.29
N VAL A 169 -9.24 -35.84 -1.05
CA VAL A 169 -8.23 -34.91 -0.57
C VAL A 169 -8.75 -33.50 -0.74
N ARG A 170 -8.71 -32.72 0.33
CA ARG A 170 -9.01 -31.28 0.33
C ARG A 170 -7.71 -30.55 0.64
N VAL A 171 -7.37 -29.60 -0.21
CA VAL A 171 -6.19 -28.73 -0.04
C VAL A 171 -6.66 -27.29 -0.07
N THR A 172 -6.24 -26.54 0.93
CA THR A 172 -6.34 -25.08 0.95
C THR A 172 -4.96 -24.52 0.67
N ALA A 173 -4.86 -23.64 -0.32
CA ALA A 173 -3.60 -23.03 -0.70
C ALA A 173 -3.79 -21.56 -1.07
N THR A 174 -2.79 -20.75 -0.72
CA THR A 174 -2.76 -19.32 -0.98
C THR A 174 -1.79 -19.02 -2.12
N PHE A 175 -2.21 -18.20 -3.07
CA PHE A 175 -1.43 -17.86 -4.26
C PHE A 175 -1.31 -16.35 -4.40
N PRO A 176 -0.22 -15.81 -4.95
CA PRO A 176 -0.24 -14.45 -5.49
C PRO A 176 -1.42 -14.32 -6.47
N THR A 177 -2.31 -13.35 -6.26
CA THR A 177 -3.56 -13.19 -7.03
C THR A 177 -3.31 -13.14 -8.54
N ALA A 178 -2.17 -12.61 -8.96
CA ALA A 178 -1.80 -12.55 -10.37
C ALA A 178 -1.42 -13.89 -11.01
N ARG A 179 -1.08 -14.92 -10.22
CA ARG A 179 -0.84 -16.28 -10.70
C ARG A 179 -2.11 -17.12 -10.76
N LEU A 180 -3.22 -16.60 -10.22
CA LEU A 180 -4.47 -17.35 -10.07
C LEU A 180 -5.01 -17.83 -11.43
N ALA A 181 -5.01 -16.96 -12.45
CA ALA A 181 -5.54 -17.30 -13.77
C ALA A 181 -4.71 -18.41 -14.44
N GLU A 182 -3.38 -18.26 -14.47
CA GLU A 182 -2.47 -19.27 -15.04
C GLU A 182 -2.59 -20.61 -14.28
N PHE A 183 -2.66 -20.57 -12.95
CA PHE A 183 -2.86 -21.76 -12.13
C PHE A 183 -4.20 -22.45 -12.43
N GLN A 184 -5.29 -21.70 -12.57
CA GLN A 184 -6.62 -22.24 -12.86
C GLN A 184 -6.67 -22.93 -14.23
N ASP A 185 -6.04 -22.34 -15.25
CA ASP A 185 -5.94 -22.92 -16.58
C ASP A 185 -5.15 -24.24 -16.56
N ASP A 186 -3.97 -24.26 -15.94
CA ASP A 186 -3.14 -25.46 -15.83
C ASP A 186 -3.80 -26.54 -14.99
N LEU A 187 -4.53 -26.16 -13.92
CA LEU A 187 -5.30 -27.09 -13.10
C LEU A 187 -6.43 -27.74 -13.90
N GLN A 188 -7.12 -26.96 -14.73
CA GLN A 188 -8.17 -27.47 -15.60
C GLN A 188 -7.60 -28.48 -16.61
N GLU A 189 -6.46 -28.19 -17.23
CA GLU A 189 -5.80 -29.10 -18.17
C GLU A 189 -5.26 -30.36 -17.48
N LEU A 190 -4.58 -30.22 -16.34
CA LEU A 190 -4.02 -31.34 -15.55
C LEU A 190 -5.09 -32.37 -15.15
N THR A 191 -6.28 -31.87 -14.82
CA THR A 191 -7.40 -32.64 -14.25
C THR A 191 -8.48 -32.98 -15.27
N ALA A 192 -8.31 -32.60 -16.54
CA ALA A 192 -9.34 -32.68 -17.57
C ALA A 192 -10.69 -32.07 -17.13
N GLY A 193 -10.63 -30.96 -16.38
CA GLY A 193 -11.78 -30.22 -15.85
C GLY A 193 -12.51 -30.88 -14.67
N GLN A 194 -11.93 -31.91 -14.03
CA GLN A 194 -12.55 -32.59 -12.89
C GLN A 194 -12.45 -31.82 -11.58
N VAL A 195 -11.51 -30.88 -11.48
CA VAL A 195 -11.27 -30.08 -10.26
C VAL A 195 -11.57 -28.62 -10.57
N THR A 196 -12.51 -28.05 -9.83
CA THR A 196 -12.82 -26.61 -9.86
C THR A 196 -12.44 -26.01 -8.51
N PRO A 197 -11.47 -25.08 -8.46
CA PRO A 197 -11.11 -24.43 -7.21
C PRO A 197 -12.23 -23.50 -6.73
N ASN A 198 -12.46 -23.47 -5.42
CA ASN A 198 -13.35 -22.54 -4.77
C ASN A 198 -12.53 -21.39 -4.16
N ILE A 199 -12.88 -20.14 -4.44
CA ILE A 199 -12.20 -18.96 -3.90
C ILE A 199 -12.73 -18.72 -2.48
N LEU A 200 -11.85 -18.77 -1.48
CA LEU A 200 -12.21 -18.54 -0.08
C LEU A 200 -12.11 -17.06 0.33
N GLY A 201 -11.28 -16.27 -0.36
CA GLY A 201 -11.15 -14.82 -0.15
C GLY A 201 -9.74 -14.30 -0.47
N ASP A 202 -9.58 -12.98 -0.36
CA ASP A 202 -8.29 -12.30 -0.54
C ASP A 202 -7.64 -12.01 0.81
N SER A 203 -6.31 -12.13 0.86
CA SER A 203 -5.43 -11.83 1.98
C SER A 203 -4.24 -11.02 1.46
N THR A 204 -3.58 -10.26 2.34
CA THR A 204 -2.46 -9.37 1.95
C THR A 204 -1.19 -9.65 2.73
#